data_AF-A0A8H6HFL3-F1
#
_entry.id   AF-A0A8H6HFL3-F1
#
_cell.length_a   1.000
_cell.length_b   1.000
_cell.length_c   1.000
_cell.angle_alpha   90.00
_cell.angle_beta   90.00
_cell.angle_gamma   90.00
#
_symmetry.space_group_name_H-M   'P 1'
#
loop_
_entity.id
_entity.type
_entity.pdbx_description
1 polymer ?
#
loop_
_entity_poly.entity_id
_entity_poly.type
_entity_poly.pdbx_seq_one_letter_code
_entity_poly.pdbx_strand_id
1 'polypeptide(L)'
;MSLTPEEISEAISLISGSQMTEYMHLGFRTFFVYYWLTTLATEVNVMWPRRWRWGKALFLANQYFPLICCVFDILMGFRVYIVLPPKACTVMYQIFLLALNRVYLSSAELTLLLCVHALLGARSIYLACIMATYLVT
;
A
#
# COMPACT_ATOMS: atom_id res chain seq x y z
N MET A 1 38.56 -9.18 -0.32
CA MET A 1 38.17 -8.51 0.94
C MET A 1 37.63 -9.60 1.86
N SER A 2 38.42 -10.05 2.83
CA SER A 2 38.02 -11.08 3.79
C SER A 2 37.25 -10.41 4.92
N LEU A 3 35.96 -10.71 5.02
CA LEU A 3 35.08 -10.20 6.08
C LEU A 3 35.55 -10.72 7.44
N THR A 4 35.51 -9.86 8.45
CA THR A 4 35.80 -10.20 9.85
C THR A 4 34.63 -10.98 10.46
N PRO A 5 34.86 -11.83 11.48
CA PRO A 5 33.79 -12.58 12.14
C PRO A 5 32.73 -11.68 12.79
N GLU A 6 33.09 -10.46 13.18
CA GLU A 6 32.17 -9.46 13.73
C GLU A 6 31.18 -8.97 12.66
N GLU A 7 31.68 -8.60 11.46
CA GLU A 7 30.84 -8.20 10.32
C GLU A 7 29.88 -9.31 9.86
N ILE A 8 30.31 -10.57 9.96
CA ILE A 8 29.46 -11.73 9.64
C ILE A 8 28.30 -11.83 10.65
N SER A 9 28.56 -11.63 11.95
CA SER A 9 27.53 -11.72 12.98
C SER A 9 26.48 -10.60 12.85
N GLU A 10 26.91 -9.38 12.52
CA GLU A 10 26.03 -8.25 12.27
C GLU A 10 25.17 -8.49 11.02
N ALA A 11 25.79 -8.94 9.92
CA ALA A 11 25.06 -9.25 8.69
C ALA A 11 23.98 -10.33 8.91
N ILE A 12 24.26 -11.37 9.71
CA ILE A 12 23.26 -12.41 10.04
C ILE A 12 22.09 -11.81 10.84
N SER A 13 22.35 -10.90 11.77
CA SER A 13 21.29 -10.24 12.56
C SER A 13 20.37 -9.38 11.68
N LEU A 14 20.94 -8.67 10.71
CA LEU A 14 20.19 -7.83 9.76
C LEU A 14 19.37 -8.66 8.77
N ILE A 15 19.95 -9.76 8.27
CA ILE A 15 19.26 -10.67 7.35
C ILE A 15 18.08 -11.36 8.04
N SER A 16 18.27 -11.85 9.27
CA SER A 16 17.19 -12.53 10.02
C SER A 16 16.02 -11.60 10.34
N GLY A 17 16.28 -10.34 10.72
CA GLY A 17 15.23 -9.33 10.90
C GLY A 17 14.47 -9.00 9.62
N SER A 18 15.18 -8.96 8.48
CA SER A 18 14.58 -8.70 7.17
C SER A 18 13.66 -9.86 6.74
N GLN A 19 14.10 -11.10 6.92
CA GLN A 19 13.32 -12.30 6.58
C GLN A 19 12.01 -12.38 7.35
N MET A 20 12.01 -12.08 8.65
CA MET A 20 10.80 -12.10 9.48
C MET A 20 9.73 -11.15 8.92
N THR A 21 10.16 -9.94 8.55
CA THR A 21 9.30 -8.91 7.97
C THR A 21 8.73 -9.35 6.62
N GLU A 22 9.55 -9.97 5.76
CA GLU A 22 9.11 -10.50 4.46
C GLU A 22 8.03 -11.58 4.60
N TYR A 23 8.17 -12.52 5.54
CA TYR A 23 7.18 -13.56 5.78
C TYR A 23 5.85 -13.01 6.28
N MET A 24 5.89 -12.02 7.20
CA MET A 24 4.67 -11.35 7.66
C MET A 24 3.95 -10.65 6.51
N HIS A 25 4.68 -9.85 5.71
CA HIS A 25 4.09 -9.17 4.56
C HIS A 25 3.50 -10.13 3.54
N LEU A 26 4.16 -11.26 3.28
CA LEU A 26 3.64 -12.28 2.37
C LEU A 26 2.28 -12.84 2.85
N GLY A 27 2.15 -13.11 4.14
CA GLY A 27 0.89 -13.55 4.76
C GLY A 27 -0.23 -12.51 4.59
N PHE A 28 0.04 -11.25 4.95
CA PHE A 28 -0.92 -10.15 4.78
C PHE A 28 -1.34 -9.95 3.33
N ARG A 29 -0.39 -10.00 2.39
CA ARG A 29 -0.66 -9.86 0.95
C ARG A 29 -1.55 -10.99 0.43
N THR A 30 -1.25 -12.23 0.82
CA THR A 30 -2.06 -13.39 0.42
C THR A 30 -3.49 -13.28 0.94
N PHE A 31 -3.65 -12.89 2.21
CA PHE A 31 -4.96 -12.65 2.80
C PHE A 31 -5.70 -11.52 2.08
N PHE A 32 -5.01 -10.43 1.74
CA PHE A 32 -5.59 -9.31 1.01
C PHE A 32 -6.06 -9.71 -0.40
N VAL A 33 -5.26 -10.48 -1.15
CA VAL A 33 -5.68 -10.98 -2.48
C VAL A 33 -6.89 -11.90 -2.36
N TYR A 34 -6.92 -12.78 -1.35
CA TYR A 34 -8.08 -13.63 -1.08
C TYR A 34 -9.34 -12.80 -0.78
N TYR A 35 -9.22 -11.79 0.08
CA TYR A 35 -10.31 -10.86 0.39
C TYR A 35 -10.78 -10.10 -0.85
N TRP A 36 -9.85 -9.64 -1.69
CA TRP A 36 -10.17 -8.98 -2.95
C TRP A 36 -10.95 -9.89 -3.91
N LEU A 37 -10.49 -11.12 -4.13
CA LEU A 37 -11.14 -12.09 -5.02
C LEU A 37 -12.56 -12.43 -4.56
N THR A 38 -12.76 -12.63 -3.26
CA THR A 38 -14.08 -12.94 -2.69
C THR A 38 -15.04 -11.75 -2.75
N THR A 39 -14.51 -10.52 -2.69
CA THR A 39 -15.31 -9.29 -2.74
C THR A 39 -15.61 -8.83 -4.17
N LEU A 40 -14.81 -9.28 -5.16
CA LEU A 40 -14.90 -8.85 -6.56
C LEU A 40 -16.29 -9.10 -7.17
N ALA A 41 -16.89 -10.26 -6.91
CA ALA A 41 -18.22 -10.58 -7.44
C ALA A 41 -19.29 -9.59 -6.92
N THR A 42 -19.21 -9.23 -5.64
CA THR A 42 -20.11 -8.24 -5.03
C THR A 42 -19.82 -6.84 -5.55
N GLU A 43 -18.55 -6.48 -5.72
CA GLU A 43 -18.13 -5.19 -6.28
C GLU A 43 -18.68 -4.97 -7.70
N VAL A 44 -18.51 -5.95 -8.58
CA VAL A 44 -18.97 -5.85 -9.98
C VAL A 44 -20.48 -5.71 -10.03
N ASN A 45 -21.21 -6.45 -9.19
CA ASN A 45 -22.67 -6.36 -9.18
C ASN A 45 -23.21 -5.06 -8.56
N VAL A 46 -22.54 -4.51 -7.54
CA VAL A 46 -23.07 -3.37 -6.76
C VAL A 46 -22.46 -2.02 -7.17
N MET A 47 -21.14 -1.98 -7.37
CA MET A 47 -20.42 -0.72 -7.61
C MET A 47 -20.30 -0.36 -9.08
N TRP A 48 -20.15 -1.32 -9.99
CA TRP A 48 -20.01 -1.02 -11.42
C TRP A 48 -21.23 -0.33 -12.04
N PRO A 49 -22.48 -0.76 -11.80
CA PRO A 49 -23.66 -0.08 -12.37
C PRO A 49 -23.92 1.30 -11.76
N ARG A 50 -23.26 1.64 -10.66
CA ARG A 50 -23.45 2.92 -9.96
C ARG A 50 -22.74 4.06 -10.70
N ARG A 51 -23.41 5.22 -10.81
CA ARG A 51 -22.85 6.43 -11.43
C ARG A 51 -21.53 6.84 -10.77
N TRP A 52 -20.59 7.32 -11.58
CA TRP A 52 -19.31 7.84 -11.12
C TRP A 52 -19.53 9.01 -10.15
N ARG A 53 -19.18 8.79 -8.88
CA ARG A 53 -19.17 9.78 -7.81
C ARG A 53 -17.83 9.67 -7.09
N TRP A 54 -17.45 10.71 -6.35
CA TRP A 54 -16.23 10.75 -5.54
C TRP A 54 -16.05 9.52 -4.65
N GLY A 55 -17.13 9.05 -4.00
CA GLY A 55 -17.07 7.83 -3.17
C GLY A 55 -16.72 6.55 -3.95
N LYS A 56 -17.13 6.44 -5.22
CA LYS A 56 -16.77 5.29 -6.08
C LYS A 56 -15.29 5.36 -6.48
N ALA A 57 -14.79 6.55 -6.82
CA ALA A 57 -13.37 6.74 -7.13
C ALA A 57 -12.48 6.39 -5.91
N LEU A 58 -12.88 6.83 -4.72
CA LEU A 58 -12.15 6.60 -3.47
C LEU A 58 -12.18 5.12 -3.05
N PHE A 59 -13.31 4.45 -3.26
CA PHE A 59 -13.44 3.00 -3.06
C PHE A 59 -12.53 2.21 -4.03
N LEU A 60 -12.59 2.52 -5.33
CA LEU A 60 -11.73 1.87 -6.32
C LEU A 60 -10.24 2.16 -6.04
N ALA A 61 -9.89 3.38 -5.63
CA ALA A 61 -8.53 3.70 -5.24
C ALA A 61 -8.04 2.78 -4.10
N ASN A 62 -8.80 2.67 -3.01
CA ASN A 62 -8.42 1.83 -1.88
C ASN A 62 -8.37 0.33 -2.19
N GLN A 63 -9.03 -0.12 -3.24
CA GLN A 63 -9.04 -1.53 -3.58
C GLN A 63 -7.95 -1.91 -4.58
N TYR A 64 -7.69 -1.06 -5.58
CA TYR A 64 -6.76 -1.38 -6.67
C TYR A 64 -5.35 -0.82 -6.44
N PHE A 65 -5.16 0.33 -5.78
CA PHE A 65 -3.81 0.83 -5.47
C PHE A 65 -3.01 -0.13 -4.58
N PRO A 66 -3.53 -0.69 -3.47
CA PRO A 66 -2.77 -1.64 -2.67
C PRO A 66 -2.44 -2.93 -3.43
N LEU A 67 -3.27 -3.38 -4.37
CA LEU A 67 -2.91 -4.51 -5.25
C LEU A 67 -1.71 -4.17 -6.12
N ILE A 68 -1.71 -2.99 -6.74
CA ILE A 68 -0.58 -2.52 -7.54
C ILE A 68 0.66 -2.45 -6.65
N CYS A 69 0.55 -1.84 -5.46
CA CYS A 69 1.67 -1.76 -4.52
C CYS A 69 2.21 -3.15 -4.14
N CYS A 70 1.34 -4.13 -3.90
CA CYS A 70 1.75 -5.51 -3.61
C CYS A 70 2.56 -6.12 -4.77
N VAL A 71 2.16 -5.88 -6.02
CA VAL A 71 2.90 -6.36 -7.20
C VAL A 71 4.28 -5.72 -7.27
N PHE A 72 4.38 -4.40 -7.10
CA PHE A 72 5.66 -3.69 -7.12
C PHE A 72 6.59 -4.13 -5.99
N ASP A 73 6.05 -4.31 -4.79
CA ASP A 73 6.79 -4.82 -3.63
C ASP A 73 7.34 -6.23 -3.87
N ILE A 74 6.57 -7.12 -4.52
CA ILE A 74 7.03 -8.46 -4.84
C ILE A 74 8.14 -8.38 -5.90
N LEU A 75 7.96 -7.54 -6.92
CA LEU A 75 8.96 -7.37 -7.99
C LEU A 75 10.29 -6.79 -7.49
N MET A 76 10.26 -5.94 -6.45
CA MET A 76 11.47 -5.32 -5.89
C MET A 76 12.07 -6.05 -4.70
N GLY A 77 11.21 -6.54 -3.80
CA GLY A 77 11.63 -7.11 -2.52
C GLY A 77 11.94 -8.61 -2.61
N PHE A 78 11.18 -9.36 -3.41
CA PHE A 78 11.52 -10.76 -3.62
C PHE A 78 12.67 -10.86 -4.62
N ARG A 79 13.54 -11.87 -4.40
CA ARG A 79 14.57 -12.28 -5.36
C ARG A 79 13.94 -12.92 -6.59
N VAL A 80 13.19 -12.14 -7.35
CA VAL A 80 12.81 -12.51 -8.70
C VAL A 80 14.10 -12.44 -9.50
N TYR A 81 14.45 -13.49 -10.25
CA TYR A 81 15.67 -13.54 -11.07
C TYR A 81 15.65 -12.57 -12.27
N ILE A 82 15.02 -11.41 -12.12
CA ILE A 82 14.89 -10.38 -13.13
C ILE A 82 16.07 -9.44 -12.95
N VAL A 83 16.99 -9.45 -13.92
CA VAL A 83 18.11 -8.52 -13.95
C VAL A 83 17.58 -7.16 -14.43
N LEU A 84 17.20 -6.29 -13.50
CA LEU A 84 16.81 -4.91 -13.83
C LEU A 84 18.05 -4.03 -14.00
N PRO A 85 18.11 -3.17 -15.03
CA PRO A 85 19.15 -2.16 -15.10
C PRO A 85 18.99 -1.18 -13.92
N PRO A 86 20.09 -0.69 -13.34
CA PRO A 86 20.06 0.11 -12.11
C PRO A 86 19.21 1.39 -12.24
N LYS A 87 19.20 2.01 -13.43
CA LYS A 87 18.37 3.19 -13.72
C LYS A 87 16.87 2.88 -13.68
N ALA A 88 16.45 1.70 -14.17
CA ALA A 88 15.04 1.31 -14.14
C ALA A 88 14.59 1.02 -12.70
N CYS A 89 15.45 0.40 -11.88
CA CYS A 89 15.18 0.17 -10.46
C CYS A 89 14.93 1.49 -9.71
N THR A 90 15.79 2.50 -9.89
CA THR A 90 15.61 3.81 -9.25
C THR A 90 14.29 4.47 -9.67
N VAL A 91 13.97 4.49 -10.97
CA VAL A 91 12.72 5.10 -11.46
C VAL A 91 11.50 4.35 -10.94
N MET A 92 11.53 3.02 -10.99
CA MET A 92 10.45 2.17 -10.49
C MET A 92 10.24 2.41 -8.98
N TYR A 93 11.32 2.53 -8.21
CA TYR A 93 11.27 2.77 -6.77
C TYR A 93 10.71 4.15 -6.44
N GLN A 94 11.09 5.17 -7.21
CA GLN A 94 10.55 6.52 -7.09
C GLN A 94 9.05 6.56 -7.40
N ILE A 95 8.61 5.89 -8.48
CA ILE A 95 7.18 5.80 -8.83
C ILE A 95 6.41 5.08 -7.73
N PHE A 96 6.95 3.98 -7.22
CA PHE A 96 6.34 3.21 -6.14
C PHE A 96 6.19 4.03 -4.86
N LEU A 97 7.27 4.62 -4.36
CA LEU A 97 7.27 5.38 -3.10
C LEU A 97 6.49 6.69 -3.18
N LEU A 98 6.70 7.47 -4.24
CA LEU A 98 6.18 8.84 -4.30
C LEU A 98 4.75 8.92 -4.83
N ALA A 99 4.39 8.09 -5.83
CA ALA A 99 3.10 8.22 -6.49
C ALA A 99 2.08 7.23 -5.92
N LEU A 100 2.41 5.95 -5.92
CA LEU A 100 1.43 4.90 -5.58
C LEU A 100 1.20 4.82 -4.08
N ASN A 101 2.26 4.80 -3.28
CA ASN A 101 2.14 4.63 -1.83
C ASN A 101 1.52 5.86 -1.16
N ARG A 102 1.86 7.07 -1.63
CA ARG A 102 1.24 8.31 -1.16
C ARG A 102 -0.26 8.36 -1.46
N VAL A 103 -0.65 8.07 -2.70
CA VAL A 103 -2.07 8.09 -3.10
C VAL A 103 -2.86 7.04 -2.31
N TYR A 104 -2.32 5.84 -2.15
CA TYR A 104 -2.92 4.79 -1.33
C TYR A 104 -3.10 5.22 0.13
N LEU A 105 -2.05 5.77 0.75
CA LEU A 105 -2.12 6.17 2.16
C LEU A 105 -3.16 7.27 2.35
N SER A 106 -3.15 8.29 1.48
CA SER A 106 -4.14 9.36 1.52
C SER A 106 -5.57 8.85 1.31
N SER A 107 -5.80 7.90 0.40
CA SER A 107 -7.15 7.34 0.19
C SER A 107 -7.62 6.50 1.39
N ALA A 108 -6.71 5.79 2.05
CA ALA A 108 -7.00 5.04 3.27
C ALA A 108 -7.37 5.98 4.44
N GLU A 109 -6.57 7.03 4.64
CA GLU A 109 -6.83 8.05 5.66
C GLU A 109 -8.15 8.77 5.42
N LEU A 110 -8.43 9.21 4.19
CA LEU A 110 -9.70 9.83 3.84
C LEU A 110 -10.89 8.92 4.12
N THR A 111 -10.76 7.61 3.87
CA THR A 111 -11.81 6.64 4.19
C THR A 111 -12.04 6.52 5.69
N LEU A 112 -10.97 6.43 6.47
CA LEU A 112 -11.06 6.37 7.93
C LEU A 112 -11.70 7.64 8.49
N LEU A 113 -11.30 8.81 7.99
CA LEU A 113 -11.90 10.09 8.40
C LEU A 113 -13.38 10.16 8.06
N LEU A 114 -13.78 9.71 6.87
CA LEU A 114 -15.20 9.64 6.49
C LEU A 114 -15.99 8.68 7.39
N CYS A 115 -15.43 7.51 7.70
CA CYS A 115 -16.04 6.54 8.61
C CYS A 115 -16.20 7.12 10.03
N VAL A 116 -15.14 7.71 10.57
CA VAL A 116 -15.15 8.34 11.91
C VAL A 116 -16.16 9.48 11.95
N HIS A 117 -16.21 10.30 10.92
CA HIS A 117 -17.20 11.38 10.83
C HIS A 117 -18.64 10.86 10.79
N ALA A 118 -18.90 9.82 10.01
CA ALA A 118 -20.22 9.20 9.93
C ALA A 118 -20.64 8.58 11.28
N LEU A 119 -19.69 7.98 12.01
CA LEU A 119 -19.91 7.38 13.33
C LEU A 119 -20.16 8.42 14.43
N LEU A 120 -19.43 9.55 14.43
CA LEU A 120 -19.57 10.59 15.46
C LEU A 120 -20.70 11.59 15.17
N GLY A 121 -21.24 11.65 13.95
CA GLY A 121 -22.19 12.69 13.55
C GLY A 121 -21.64 14.11 13.72
N ALA A 122 -20.30 14.25 13.74
CA ALA A 122 -19.61 15.50 14.05
C ALA A 122 -19.83 16.55 12.95
N ARG A 123 -19.70 17.84 13.28
CA ARG A 123 -19.80 18.94 12.29
C ARG A 123 -18.73 18.80 11.20
N SER A 124 -19.08 19.03 9.92
CA SER A 124 -18.16 18.88 8.76
C SER A 124 -16.91 19.76 8.80
N ILE A 125 -16.91 20.79 9.66
CA ILE A 125 -15.79 21.70 9.90
C ILE A 125 -14.56 20.93 10.42
N TYR A 126 -14.74 19.90 11.26
CA TYR A 126 -13.62 19.10 11.77
C TYR A 126 -12.97 18.23 10.68
N LEU A 127 -13.78 17.69 9.75
CA LEU A 127 -13.26 16.99 8.57
C LEU A 127 -12.46 17.92 7.65
N ALA A 128 -12.95 19.15 7.45
CA ALA A 128 -12.28 20.13 6.61
C ALA A 128 -10.93 20.57 7.22
N CYS A 129 -10.86 20.79 8.53
CA CYS A 129 -9.61 21.10 9.23
C CYS A 129 -8.59 19.97 9.11
N ILE A 130 -9.02 18.73 9.31
CA ILE A 130 -8.13 17.57 9.24
C ILE A 130 -7.63 17.35 7.80
N MET A 131 -8.53 17.41 6.80
CA MET A 131 -8.12 17.31 5.39
C MET A 131 -7.18 18.45 4.96
N ALA A 132 -7.37 19.67 5.47
CA ALA A 132 -6.52 20.81 5.16
C ALA A 132 -5.10 20.66 5.72
N THR A 133 -4.94 20.08 6.91
CA THR A 133 -3.61 19.79 7.46
C THR A 133 -2.86 18.72 6.68
N TYR A 134 -3.56 17.74 6.08
CA TYR A 134 -2.94 16.65 5.34
C TYR A 134 -2.58 16.98 3.89
N LEU A 135 -3.28 17.92 3.24
CA LEU A 135 -2.95 18.35 1.87
C LEU A 135 -1.60 19.13 1.78
N VAL A 136 -1.05 19.52 2.92
CA VAL A 136 0.13 20.40 3.06
C VAL A 136 1.42 19.63 3.43
N THR A 137 1.31 18.36 3.86
CA THR A 137 2.43 17.46 4.23
C THR A 137 2.67 16.37 3.20
#